data_AF-A0A397UQE8-F1
#
_entry.id   AF-A0A397UQE8-F1
#
_cell.length_a   1.000
_cell.length_b   1.000
_cell.length_c   1.000
_cell.angle_alpha   90.00
_cell.angle_beta   90.00
_cell.angle_gamma   90.00
#
_symmetry.space_group_name_H-M   'P 1'
#
loop_
_entity.id
_entity.type
_entity.pdbx_description
1 polymer ?
#
loop_
_entity_poly.entity_id
_entity_poly.type
_entity_poly.pdbx_seq_one_letter_code
_entity_poly.pdbx_strand_id
1 'polypeptide(L)'
;MASKILMGDMPELMENILNNLKYDLNSLYSCSLVSRHWCKMSIPILWKNPFSFYQKPLYISEYFSSLDEDEIYILKECGINLKISRKLFNYTKFLKDLKLSDLEFNTREWTSLNLVEPISSRIYLDVLVNIVINLLLKLIF
;
A
#
# COMPACT_ATOMS: atom_id res chain seq x y z
N MET A 1 8.07 18.37 35.57
CA MET A 1 9.00 18.94 34.58
C MET A 1 9.33 17.84 33.59
N ALA A 2 8.60 17.80 32.47
CA ALA A 2 8.77 16.80 31.43
C ALA A 2 10.12 16.99 30.73
N SER A 3 10.82 15.90 30.48
CA SER A 3 12.10 15.81 29.80
C SER A 3 12.04 16.45 28.40
N LYS A 4 12.27 17.76 28.36
CA LYS A 4 12.60 18.55 27.17
C LYS A 4 14.09 18.44 26.81
N ILE A 5 14.72 17.33 27.20
CA ILE A 5 16.16 17.14 27.13
C ILE A 5 16.46 16.29 25.89
N LEU A 6 16.87 16.98 24.82
CA LEU A 6 17.78 16.47 23.79
C LEU A 6 17.33 15.23 22.97
N MET A 7 16.17 15.27 22.32
CA MET A 7 16.15 14.72 20.95
C MET A 7 16.57 15.87 20.05
N GLY A 8 17.87 15.98 19.76
CA GLY A 8 18.32 16.81 18.66
C GLY A 8 17.60 16.31 17.42
N ASP A 9 16.73 17.15 16.86
CA ASP A 9 16.12 16.95 15.56
C ASP A 9 17.24 16.92 14.52
N MET A 10 17.87 15.76 14.34
CA MET A 10 18.68 15.45 13.18
C MET A 10 17.90 14.46 12.30
N PRO A 11 16.85 14.93 11.58
CA PRO A 11 16.11 14.10 10.63
C PRO A 11 17.06 13.34 9.69
N GLU A 12 18.17 13.96 9.30
CA GLU A 12 19.19 13.36 8.44
C GLU A 12 19.80 12.08 9.03
N LEU A 13 20.12 12.06 10.33
CA LEU A 13 20.66 10.87 10.98
C LEU A 13 19.61 9.76 11.07
N MET A 14 18.38 10.15 11.39
CA MET A 14 17.28 9.20 11.49
C MET A 14 16.89 8.63 10.13
N GLU A 15 16.85 9.46 9.10
CA GLU A 15 16.66 9.04 7.72
C GLU A 15 17.76 8.08 7.30
N ASN A 16 19.03 8.36 7.65
CA ASN A 16 20.13 7.45 7.37
C ASN A 16 19.95 6.09 8.09
N ILE A 17 19.58 6.08 9.38
CA ILE A 17 19.29 4.85 10.12
C ILE A 17 18.17 4.05 9.44
N LEU A 18 17.06 4.69 9.10
CA LEU A 18 15.92 4.03 8.46
C LEU A 18 16.25 3.55 7.04
N ASN A 19 17.06 4.30 6.29
CA ASN A 19 17.49 3.90 4.94
C ASN A 19 18.40 2.67 4.95
N ASN A 20 19.16 2.44 6.02
CA ASN A 20 19.90 1.18 6.20
C ASN A 20 18.95 -0.03 6.35
N LEU A 21 17.69 0.20 6.75
CA LEU A 21 16.66 -0.82 6.90
C LEU A 21 15.76 -0.98 5.67
N LYS A 22 16.04 -0.30 4.54
CA LYS A 22 15.15 -0.29 3.34
C LYS A 22 14.81 -1.66 2.76
N TYR A 23 15.60 -2.69 3.05
CA TYR A 23 15.35 -4.08 2.64
C TYR A 23 14.87 -4.99 3.78
N ASP A 24 14.82 -4.47 5.02
CA ASP A 24 14.25 -5.14 6.19
C ASP A 24 12.96 -4.44 6.61
N LEU A 25 11.89 -4.81 5.92
CA LEU A 25 10.56 -4.21 6.10
C LEU A 25 9.96 -4.49 7.47
N ASN A 26 10.29 -5.63 8.08
CA ASN A 26 9.79 -5.97 9.41
C ASN A 26 10.38 -5.01 10.45
N SER A 27 11.67 -4.71 10.33
CA SER A 27 12.32 -3.70 11.17
C SER A 27 11.79 -2.29 10.88
N LEU A 28 11.60 -1.92 9.62
CA LEU A 28 10.98 -0.62 9.27
C LEU A 28 9.54 -0.49 9.78
N TYR A 29 8.75 -1.56 9.69
CA TYR A 29 7.39 -1.60 10.23
C TYR A 29 7.42 -1.43 11.76
N SER A 30 8.32 -2.14 12.45
CA SER A 30 8.52 -1.98 13.89
C SER A 30 8.92 -0.54 14.25
N CYS A 31 9.81 0.07 13.47
CA CYS A 31 10.19 1.48 13.61
C CYS A 31 8.98 2.42 13.49
N SER A 32 8.08 2.15 12.54
CA SER A 32 6.89 2.97 12.32
C SER A 32 5.94 3.01 13.53
N LEU A 33 6.02 2.03 14.43
CA LEU A 33 5.18 1.92 15.63
C LEU A 33 5.79 2.59 16.87
N VAL A 34 7.06 3.02 16.82
CA VAL A 34 7.77 3.59 17.97
C VAL A 34 7.19 4.94 18.39
N SER A 35 6.97 5.85 17.44
CA SER A 35 6.42 7.19 17.71
C SER A 35 5.85 7.83 16.45
N ARG A 36 5.10 8.93 16.60
CA ARG A 36 4.58 9.71 15.44
C ARG A 36 5.69 10.20 14.51
N HIS A 37 6.85 10.55 15.03
CA HIS A 37 7.98 11.02 14.22
C HIS A 37 8.58 9.86 13.41
N TRP A 38 8.83 8.72 14.06
CA TRP A 38 9.31 7.50 13.41
C TRP A 38 8.34 6.97 12.36
N CYS A 39 7.04 6.96 12.67
CA CYS A 39 5.99 6.63 11.71
C CYS A 39 6.09 7.46 10.43
N LYS A 40 6.18 8.80 10.56
CA LYS A 40 6.24 9.72 9.41
C LYS A 40 7.47 9.52 8.52
N MET A 41 8.59 9.04 9.07
CA MET A 41 9.82 8.82 8.31
C MET A 41 9.92 7.39 7.74
N SER A 42 9.43 6.38 8.47
CA SER A 42 9.48 4.98 8.02
C SER A 42 8.46 4.66 6.94
N ILE A 43 7.26 5.25 6.99
CA ILE A 43 6.18 4.96 6.02
C ILE A 43 6.57 5.29 4.57
N PRO A 44 7.16 6.46 4.24
CA PRO A 44 7.62 6.75 2.89
C PRO A 44 8.64 5.73 2.35
N ILE A 45 9.51 5.21 3.22
CA ILE A 45 10.53 4.21 2.84
C ILE A 45 9.87 2.84 2.60
N LEU A 46 8.97 2.42 3.50
CA LEU A 46 8.20 1.17 3.37
C LEU A 46 7.38 1.13 2.07
N TRP A 47 6.77 2.26 1.71
CA TRP A 47 5.87 2.37 0.56
C TRP A 47 6.58 2.74 -0.74
N LYS A 48 7.92 2.69 -0.77
CA LYS A 48 8.71 2.96 -1.97
C LYS A 48 8.47 1.92 -3.07
N ASN A 49 8.34 0.64 -2.71
CA ASN A 49 8.11 -0.47 -3.65
C ASN A 49 7.31 -1.64 -3.01
N PRO A 50 6.04 -1.43 -2.64
CA PRO A 50 5.23 -2.43 -1.96
C PRO A 50 4.93 -3.67 -2.80
N PHE A 51 4.95 -3.55 -4.13
CA PHE A 51 4.67 -4.65 -5.06
C PHE A 51 5.79 -5.69 -5.14
N SER A 52 7.03 -5.30 -4.82
CA SER A 52 8.16 -6.23 -4.82
C SER A 52 8.16 -7.25 -3.67
N PHE A 53 7.19 -7.18 -2.77
CA PHE A 53 7.18 -7.97 -1.54
C PHE A 53 6.41 -9.28 -1.71
N TYR A 54 7.02 -10.39 -1.28
CA TYR A 54 6.38 -11.71 -1.22
C TYR A 54 5.51 -11.84 0.05
N GLN A 55 4.54 -10.94 0.22
CA GLN A 55 3.53 -11.00 1.28
C GLN A 55 2.13 -10.95 0.68
N LYS A 56 1.11 -11.28 1.49
CA LYS A 56 -0.28 -11.16 1.04
C LYS A 56 -0.55 -9.72 0.61
N PRO A 57 -1.10 -9.48 -0.60
CA PRO A 57 -1.20 -8.14 -1.19
C PRO A 57 -2.34 -7.30 -0.62
N LEU A 58 -2.69 -7.48 0.66
CA LEU A 58 -3.77 -6.75 1.34
C LEU A 58 -3.53 -5.23 1.33
N TYR A 59 -2.26 -4.81 1.21
CA TYR A 59 -1.84 -3.41 1.10
C TYR A 59 -2.39 -2.69 -0.14
N ILE A 60 -2.90 -3.41 -1.15
CA ILE A 60 -3.49 -2.80 -2.35
C ILE A 60 -4.73 -1.98 -1.99
N SER A 61 -5.49 -2.41 -0.98
CA SER A 61 -6.69 -1.71 -0.50
C SER A 61 -6.40 -0.29 0.00
N GLU A 62 -5.17 0.01 0.40
CA GLU A 62 -4.74 1.33 0.87
C GLU A 62 -4.76 2.36 -0.26
N TYR A 63 -4.44 1.94 -1.49
CA TYR A 63 -4.52 2.82 -2.66
C TYR A 63 -5.97 3.23 -2.93
N PHE A 64 -6.93 2.34 -2.73
CA PHE A 64 -8.35 2.61 -3.02
C PHE A 64 -9.02 3.60 -2.07
N SER A 65 -8.32 4.09 -1.06
CA SER A 65 -8.84 5.14 -0.18
C SER A 65 -9.08 6.48 -0.86
N SER A 66 -8.51 6.69 -2.04
CA SER A 66 -8.68 7.89 -2.86
C SER A 66 -9.62 7.71 -4.06
N LEU A 67 -10.26 6.55 -4.23
CA LEU A 67 -11.26 6.35 -5.27
C LEU A 67 -12.50 7.22 -5.01
N ASP A 68 -13.16 7.64 -6.09
CA ASP A 68 -14.47 8.29 -6.03
C ASP A 68 -15.61 7.27 -5.81
N GLU A 69 -16.81 7.77 -5.53
CA GLU A 69 -17.97 6.91 -5.22
C GLU A 69 -18.35 5.99 -6.39
N ASP A 70 -18.18 6.45 -7.63
CA ASP A 70 -18.52 5.70 -8.84
C ASP A 70 -17.54 4.54 -9.06
N GLU A 71 -16.24 4.77 -8.87
CA GLU A 71 -15.20 3.75 -8.95
C GLU A 71 -15.39 2.66 -7.87
N ILE A 72 -15.75 3.08 -6.66
CA ILE A 72 -16.05 2.15 -5.56
C ILE A 72 -17.28 1.31 -5.90
N TYR A 73 -18.30 1.92 -6.51
CA TYR A 73 -19.51 1.24 -6.95
C TYR A 73 -19.19 0.17 -8.01
N ILE A 74 -18.40 0.51 -9.03
CA ILE A 74 -17.98 -0.44 -10.09
C ILE A 74 -17.33 -1.70 -9.49
N LEU A 75 -16.41 -1.52 -8.53
CA LEU A 75 -15.71 -2.66 -7.92
C LEU A 75 -16.65 -3.54 -7.09
N LYS A 76 -17.64 -2.94 -6.40
CA LYS A 76 -18.65 -3.69 -5.64
C LYS A 76 -19.59 -4.48 -6.55
N GLU A 77 -20.06 -3.88 -7.65
CA GLU A 77 -20.89 -4.57 -8.66
C GLU A 77 -20.14 -5.75 -9.30
N CYS A 78 -18.82 -5.62 -9.42
CA CYS A 78 -17.93 -6.70 -9.84
C CYS A 78 -17.71 -7.82 -8.79
N GLY A 79 -18.38 -7.74 -7.63
CA GLY A 79 -18.30 -8.73 -6.57
C GLY A 79 -17.06 -8.60 -5.68
N ILE A 80 -16.38 -7.45 -5.67
CA ILE A 80 -15.23 -7.20 -4.81
C ILE A 80 -15.70 -6.57 -3.48
N ASN A 81 -15.35 -7.22 -2.37
CA ASN A 81 -15.64 -6.73 -1.03
C ASN A 81 -14.60 -5.68 -0.58
N LEU A 82 -14.90 -4.41 -0.83
CA LEU A 82 -14.05 -3.29 -0.44
C LEU A 82 -14.49 -2.67 0.89
N LYS A 83 -13.62 -2.76 1.89
CA LYS A 83 -13.71 -1.96 3.12
C LYS A 83 -12.81 -0.73 2.99
N ILE A 84 -13.38 0.35 2.47
CA ILE A 84 -12.67 1.63 2.33
C ILE A 84 -12.83 2.42 3.62
N SER A 85 -11.69 2.85 4.17
CA SER A 85 -11.63 3.74 5.32
C SER A 85 -10.69 4.90 5.02
N ARG A 86 -10.94 6.06 5.65
CA ARG A 86 -10.03 7.20 5.55
C ARG A 86 -8.63 6.80 6.04
N LYS A 87 -7.62 7.06 5.21
CA LYS A 87 -6.23 6.70 5.52
C LYS A 87 -5.47 7.89 6.10
N LEU A 88 -4.50 7.58 6.95
CA LEU A 88 -3.64 8.57 7.61
C LEU A 88 -2.63 9.20 6.64
N PHE A 89 -2.23 8.44 5.61
CA PHE A 89 -1.28 8.86 4.60
C PHE A 89 -1.87 8.69 3.20
N ASN A 90 -1.43 9.55 2.28
CA ASN A 90 -1.63 9.31 0.85
C ASN A 90 -0.50 8.41 0.35
N TYR A 91 -0.72 7.10 0.42
CA TYR A 91 0.27 6.08 0.11
C TYR A 91 0.71 6.08 -1.36
N THR A 92 -0.13 6.56 -2.29
CA THR A 92 0.22 6.62 -3.72
C THR A 92 1.44 7.51 -3.96
N LYS A 93 1.59 8.58 -3.18
CA LYS A 93 2.72 9.53 -3.27
C LYS A 93 4.08 8.95 -2.92
N PHE A 94 4.11 7.83 -2.20
CA PHE A 94 5.34 7.21 -1.74
C PHE A 94 5.88 6.16 -2.71
N LEU A 95 5.07 5.70 -3.65
CA LEU A 95 5.50 4.75 -4.66
C LEU A 95 6.60 5.37 -5.55
N LYS A 96 7.73 4.68 -5.69
CA LYS A 96 8.85 5.12 -6.55
C LYS A 96 9.27 4.07 -7.56
N ASP A 97 9.15 2.79 -7.21
CA ASP A 97 9.51 1.69 -8.08
C ASP A 97 8.30 0.77 -8.23
N LEU A 98 7.95 0.45 -9.48
CA LEU A 98 6.84 -0.44 -9.83
C LEU A 98 7.24 -1.32 -11.01
N LYS A 99 7.35 -2.63 -10.78
CA LYS A 99 7.48 -3.61 -11.87
C LYS A 99 6.09 -4.08 -12.28
N LEU A 100 5.80 -4.05 -13.59
CA LEU A 100 4.48 -4.46 -14.10
C LEU A 100 4.17 -5.93 -13.83
N SER A 101 5.18 -6.81 -13.86
CA SER A 101 5.02 -8.23 -13.48
C SER A 101 4.56 -8.39 -12.03
N ASP A 102 5.13 -7.58 -11.13
CA ASP A 102 4.81 -7.62 -9.72
C ASP A 102 3.42 -7.02 -9.48
N LEU A 103 3.09 -5.93 -10.19
CA LEU A 103 1.75 -5.34 -10.18
C LEU A 103 0.70 -6.37 -10.59
N GLU A 104 0.87 -7.03 -11.74
CA GLU A 104 -0.08 -8.02 -12.25
C GLU A 104 -0.24 -9.18 -11.27
N PHE A 105 0.87 -9.75 -10.80
CA PHE A 105 0.86 -10.86 -9.85
C PHE A 105 0.14 -10.51 -8.55
N ASN A 106 0.54 -9.41 -7.90
CA ASN A 106 -0.07 -9.00 -6.64
C ASN A 106 -1.54 -8.59 -6.81
N THR A 107 -1.90 -7.97 -7.93
CA THR A 107 -3.29 -7.58 -8.20
C THR A 107 -4.18 -8.80 -8.42
N ARG A 108 -3.67 -9.83 -9.11
CA ARG A 108 -4.37 -11.10 -9.29
C ARG A 108 -4.64 -11.81 -7.97
N GLU A 109 -3.61 -11.90 -7.12
CA GLU A 109 -3.72 -12.47 -5.77
C GLU A 109 -4.65 -11.64 -4.87
N TRP A 110 -4.59 -10.31 -4.93
CA TRP A 110 -5.51 -9.46 -4.17
C TRP A 110 -6.95 -9.61 -4.63
N THR A 111 -7.17 -9.66 -5.95
CA THR A 111 -8.52 -9.82 -6.52
C THR A 111 -9.12 -11.14 -6.07
N SER A 112 -8.38 -12.25 -6.13
CA SER A 112 -8.88 -13.55 -5.70
C SER A 112 -9.23 -13.60 -4.21
N LEU A 113 -8.51 -12.88 -3.36
CA LEU A 113 -8.74 -12.81 -1.91
C LEU A 113 -9.94 -11.96 -1.50
N ASN A 114 -10.36 -11.00 -2.35
CA ASN A 114 -11.41 -10.03 -2.01
C ASN A 114 -12.73 -10.27 -2.75
N LEU A 115 -12.84 -11.32 -3.55
CA LEU A 115 -14.10 -11.74 -4.16
C LEU A 115 -15.08 -12.27 -3.11
N VAL A 116 -16.35 -11.84 -3.23
CA VAL A 116 -17.45 -12.33 -2.39
C VAL A 116 -17.79 -13.78 -2.71
N GLU A 117 -17.75 -14.15 -3.99
CA GLU A 117 -18.05 -15.49 -4.48
C GLU A 117 -16.82 -16.13 -5.15
N PRO A 118 -16.70 -17.47 -5.13
CA PRO A 118 -15.64 -18.18 -5.84
C PRO A 118 -15.63 -17.82 -7.33
N ILE A 119 -14.44 -17.78 -7.92
CA ILE A 119 -14.24 -17.42 -9.32
C ILE A 119 -15.05 -18.37 -10.23
N SER A 120 -15.97 -17.79 -11.00
CA SER A 120 -16.81 -18.51 -11.96
C SER A 120 -16.05 -18.94 -13.22
N SER A 121 -15.07 -18.14 -13.66
CA SER A 121 -14.20 -18.46 -14.79
C SER A 121 -12.87 -17.69 -14.75
N ARG A 122 -11.82 -18.26 -15.35
CA ARG A 122 -10.51 -17.58 -15.51
C ARG A 122 -10.62 -16.27 -16.28
N ILE A 123 -11.46 -16.25 -17.33
CA ILE A 123 -11.70 -15.07 -18.17
C ILE A 123 -12.28 -13.93 -17.34
N TYR A 124 -13.26 -14.22 -16.47
CA TYR A 124 -13.83 -13.23 -15.57
C TYR A 124 -12.78 -12.64 -14.62
N LEU A 125 -11.93 -13.49 -14.03
CA LEU A 125 -10.83 -13.02 -13.18
C LEU A 125 -9.86 -12.12 -13.96
N ASP A 126 -9.49 -12.47 -15.19
CA ASP A 126 -8.59 -11.66 -16.00
C ASP A 126 -9.18 -10.27 -16.30
N VAL A 127 -10.49 -10.19 -16.59
CA VAL A 127 -11.19 -8.91 -16.77
C VAL A 127 -11.17 -8.07 -15.49
N LEU A 128 -11.48 -8.69 -14.34
CA LEU A 128 -11.45 -8.00 -13.05
C LEU A 128 -10.06 -7.47 -12.71
N VAL A 129 -9.03 -8.30 -12.88
CA VAL A 129 -7.64 -7.90 -12.64
C VAL A 129 -7.28 -6.70 -13.51
N ASN A 130 -7.68 -6.67 -14.77
CA ASN A 130 -7.44 -5.52 -15.64
C ASN A 130 -8.16 -4.25 -15.15
N ILE A 131 -9.41 -4.36 -14.68
CA ILE A 131 -10.14 -3.22 -14.09
C ILE A 131 -9.38 -2.68 -12.88
N VAL A 132 -8.94 -3.56 -11.97
CA VAL A 132 -8.21 -3.18 -10.76
C VAL A 132 -6.85 -2.56 -11.10
N ILE A 133 -6.10 -3.11 -12.05
CA ILE A 133 -4.83 -2.53 -12.53
C ILE A 133 -5.07 -1.12 -13.10
N ASN A 134 -6.09 -0.93 -13.94
CA ASN A 134 -6.38 0.38 -14.53
C ASN A 134 -6.69 1.43 -13.47
N LEU A 135 -7.47 1.08 -12.44
CA LEU A 135 -7.75 1.97 -11.31
C LEU A 135 -6.49 2.26 -10.50
N LEU A 136 -5.66 1.26 -10.21
CA LEU A 136 -4.38 1.48 -9.52
C LEU A 136 -3.47 2.43 -10.31
N LEU A 137 -3.36 2.24 -11.62
CA LEU A 137 -2.55 3.11 -12.49
C LEU A 137 -3.09 4.54 -12.52
N LYS A 138 -4.42 4.73 -12.59
CA LYS A 138 -5.08 6.05 -12.48
C LYS A 138 -4.78 6.75 -11.16
N LEU A 139 -4.65 5.99 -10.06
CA LEU A 139 -4.35 6.56 -8.75
C LEU A 139 -2.86 6.88 -8.54
N ILE A 140 -1.99 6.19 -9.28
CA ILE A 140 -0.53 6.33 -9.19
C ILE A 140 0.00 7.44 -10.12
N PHE A 141 -0.59 7.61 -11.30
CA PHE A 141 -0.16 8.53 -12.36
C PHE A 141 -1.21 9.60 -12.67
#